data_AF-A0A178D361-F1
#
_entry.id   AF-A0A178D361-F1
#
_cell.length_a   1.000
_cell.length_b   1.000
_cell.length_c   1.000
_cell.angle_alpha   90.00
_cell.angle_beta   90.00
_cell.angle_gamma   90.00
#
_symmetry.space_group_name_H-M   'P 1'
#
loop_
_entity.id
_entity.type
_entity.pdbx_description
1 polymer ?
#
loop_
_entity_poly.entity_id
_entity_poly.type
_entity_poly.pdbx_seq_one_letter_code
_entity_poly.pdbx_strand_id
1 'polypeptide(L)'
;MICSSCRRTFLTRIRALTPNTTNVSVSSIGGFRSASTVPVTPNAAPVPAPAAISIDGPNPTQSSNTSGISQPLSEQHTPSTSTAKTSAAILTKDSKAPAKPKSSIPGGKELRGLGYTKAKPKVMAMEDDEYPEWLWKLLDEKRLGTDAEKVDLAAMTKKQRLRYEKKQERLLKDLPKVIPVHEQSKDLTGPGDDAVISLQRRQEVTKSARSARRRSIRESNFLKSM
;
A
#
# COMPACT_ATOMS: atom_id res chain seq x y z
N MET A 1 -8.75 46.60 -20.17
CA MET A 1 -9.08 47.41 -18.97
C MET A 1 -10.33 46.82 -18.32
N ILE A 2 -10.50 46.92 -16.99
CA ILE A 2 -11.61 46.26 -16.26
C ILE A 2 -12.81 47.21 -16.12
N CYS A 3 -14.01 46.72 -16.48
CA CYS A 3 -15.25 47.49 -16.51
C CYS A 3 -15.69 48.02 -15.13
N SER A 4 -16.37 49.16 -15.11
CA SER A 4 -16.93 49.81 -13.91
C SER A 4 -17.87 48.88 -13.12
N SER A 5 -18.69 48.07 -13.81
CA SER A 5 -19.56 47.06 -13.17
C SER A 5 -18.74 46.03 -12.38
N CYS A 6 -17.67 45.50 -12.99
CA CYS A 6 -16.77 44.52 -12.36
C CYS A 6 -16.01 45.11 -11.16
N ARG A 7 -15.75 46.43 -11.13
CA ARG A 7 -15.16 47.08 -9.95
C ARG A 7 -16.13 47.10 -8.76
N ARG A 8 -17.43 47.32 -9.00
CA ARG A 8 -18.44 47.36 -7.93
C ARG A 8 -18.63 45.98 -7.27
N THR A 9 -18.67 44.91 -8.05
CA THR A 9 -18.83 43.54 -7.51
C THR A 9 -17.61 42.99 -6.76
N PHE A 10 -16.39 43.48 -7.06
CA PHE A 10 -15.23 43.16 -6.25
C PHE A 10 -15.25 43.86 -4.88
N LEU A 11 -15.59 45.16 -4.84
CA LEU A 11 -15.57 45.95 -3.60
C LEU A 11 -16.65 45.52 -2.59
N THR A 12 -17.83 45.10 -3.05
CA THR A 12 -18.86 44.55 -2.14
C THR A 12 -18.43 43.22 -1.51
N ARG A 13 -17.67 42.38 -2.24
CA ARG A 13 -17.21 41.08 -1.72
C ARG A 13 -16.09 41.22 -0.67
N ILE A 14 -15.25 42.24 -0.78
CA ILE A 14 -14.15 42.50 0.17
C ILE A 14 -14.70 42.97 1.54
N ARG A 15 -15.80 43.73 1.57
CA ARG A 15 -16.38 44.25 2.82
C ARG A 15 -17.02 43.17 3.72
N ALA A 16 -17.17 41.94 3.24
CA ALA A 16 -17.71 40.81 4.00
C ALA A 16 -16.67 40.06 4.85
N LEU A 17 -15.40 40.48 4.86
CA LEU A 17 -14.27 39.74 5.45
C LEU A 17 -13.49 40.50 6.54
N THR A 18 -14.12 41.49 7.19
CA THR A 18 -13.57 42.16 8.38
C THR A 18 -14.22 41.63 9.67
N PRO A 19 -13.56 40.74 10.43
CA PRO A 19 -14.05 40.32 11.74
C PRO A 19 -13.79 41.43 12.77
N ASN A 20 -14.81 42.22 13.10
CA ASN A 20 -14.73 43.17 14.21
C ASN A 20 -15.22 42.53 15.51
N THR A 21 -14.52 42.77 16.62
CA THR A 21 -14.80 42.13 17.91
C THR A 21 -15.64 43.03 18.81
N THR A 22 -16.87 42.63 19.14
CA THR A 22 -17.57 42.99 20.39
C THR A 22 -18.81 42.11 20.58
N ASN A 23 -19.36 42.11 21.80
CA ASN A 23 -20.43 41.19 22.23
C ASN A 23 -21.86 41.70 21.89
N VAL A 24 -22.84 40.80 22.03
CA VAL A 24 -24.19 40.96 22.67
C VAL A 24 -25.38 40.41 21.85
N SER A 25 -26.19 39.62 22.56
CA SER A 25 -27.61 39.25 22.38
C SER A 25 -28.13 38.38 21.22
N VAL A 26 -29.06 37.52 21.64
CA VAL A 26 -29.96 36.66 20.86
C VAL A 26 -31.08 37.47 20.21
N SER A 27 -31.44 37.15 18.97
CA SER A 27 -32.83 37.14 18.48
C SER A 27 -32.98 36.30 17.21
N SER A 28 -34.17 35.73 17.00
CA SER A 28 -34.52 34.92 15.83
C SER A 28 -34.98 35.78 14.66
N ILE A 29 -34.72 35.35 13.41
CA ILE A 29 -35.59 35.52 12.21
C ILE A 29 -34.91 34.89 10.98
N GLY A 30 -35.72 34.40 10.02
CA GLY A 30 -35.36 34.33 8.59
C GLY A 30 -34.41 33.20 8.17
N GLY A 31 -34.96 32.08 7.72
CA GLY A 31 -34.18 30.98 7.14
C GLY A 31 -34.08 31.03 5.61
N PHE A 32 -32.90 30.77 5.05
CA PHE A 32 -32.73 30.34 3.66
C PHE A 32 -31.98 29.01 3.63
N ARG A 33 -32.73 27.90 3.50
CA ARG A 33 -32.17 26.56 3.30
C ARG A 33 -31.88 26.36 1.82
N SER A 34 -30.61 26.48 1.40
CA SER A 34 -30.19 26.15 0.04
C SER A 34 -30.29 24.65 -0.22
N ALA A 35 -31.47 24.18 -0.63
CA ALA A 35 -31.69 22.80 -1.01
C ALA A 35 -31.03 22.51 -2.37
N SER A 36 -30.05 21.60 -2.38
CA SER A 36 -29.45 21.10 -3.61
C SER A 36 -30.42 20.15 -4.32
N THR A 37 -31.31 20.69 -5.14
CA THR A 37 -32.17 19.87 -6.00
C THR A 37 -31.33 19.10 -7.01
N VAL A 38 -31.52 17.78 -7.04
CA VAL A 38 -30.99 16.89 -8.08
C VAL A 38 -32.19 16.49 -8.93
N PRO A 39 -32.13 16.60 -10.28
CA PRO A 39 -33.28 16.25 -11.11
C PRO A 39 -33.64 14.78 -10.95
N VAL A 40 -34.82 14.51 -10.38
CA VAL A 40 -35.38 13.17 -10.26
C VAL A 40 -35.85 12.72 -11.64
N THR A 41 -35.24 11.66 -12.17
CA THR A 41 -35.74 10.94 -13.34
C THR A 41 -36.78 9.90 -12.90
N PRO A 42 -38.08 10.08 -13.17
CA PRO A 42 -39.05 9.00 -13.07
C PRO A 42 -38.78 7.94 -14.15
N ASN A 43 -39.25 6.71 -13.93
CA ASN A 43 -39.07 5.54 -14.81
C ASN A 43 -37.61 5.12 -15.11
N ALA A 44 -37.01 4.44 -14.13
CA ALA A 44 -36.11 3.31 -14.42
C ALA A 44 -36.86 2.02 -14.04
N ALA A 45 -37.14 1.16 -15.01
CA ALA A 45 -37.80 -0.12 -14.75
C ALA A 45 -36.84 -1.13 -14.08
N PRO A 46 -37.32 -2.07 -13.25
CA PRO A 46 -36.48 -3.12 -12.70
C PRO A 46 -35.88 -3.99 -13.81
N VAL A 47 -34.55 -4.11 -13.86
CA VAL A 47 -33.87 -5.04 -14.75
C VAL A 47 -34.10 -6.47 -14.23
N PRO A 48 -34.70 -7.39 -15.01
CA PRO A 48 -34.86 -8.77 -14.57
C PRO A 48 -33.50 -9.47 -14.44
N ALA A 49 -33.35 -10.31 -13.43
CA ALA A 49 -32.16 -11.15 -13.30
C ALA A 49 -32.07 -12.17 -14.45
N PRO A 50 -30.86 -12.50 -14.95
CA PRO A 50 -30.70 -13.53 -15.97
C PRO A 50 -31.16 -14.89 -15.43
N ALA A 51 -31.87 -15.65 -16.26
CA ALA A 51 -32.42 -16.95 -15.89
C ALA A 51 -31.32 -17.97 -15.55
N ALA A 52 -31.60 -18.86 -14.59
CA ALA A 52 -30.73 -19.98 -14.28
C ALA A 52 -30.70 -20.97 -15.46
N ILE A 53 -29.49 -21.39 -15.86
CA ILE A 53 -29.29 -22.36 -16.93
C ILE A 53 -29.46 -23.76 -16.34
N SER A 54 -30.61 -24.40 -16.58
CA SER A 54 -30.76 -25.83 -16.34
C SER A 54 -29.87 -26.61 -17.31
N ILE A 55 -29.14 -27.61 -16.79
CA ILE A 55 -28.48 -28.64 -17.58
C ILE A 55 -28.87 -29.98 -16.97
N ASP A 56 -29.48 -30.83 -17.78
CA ASP A 56 -29.93 -32.17 -17.38
C ASP A 56 -28.76 -33.13 -17.12
N GLY A 57 -29.07 -34.28 -16.51
CA GLY A 57 -28.14 -35.39 -16.34
C GLY A 57 -27.81 -36.14 -17.64
N PRO A 58 -27.13 -37.30 -17.59
CA PRO A 58 -27.34 -38.32 -16.55
C PRO A 58 -26.07 -38.88 -15.88
N ASN A 59 -26.33 -39.59 -14.77
CA ASN A 59 -25.43 -40.56 -14.15
C ASN A 59 -25.25 -41.81 -15.05
N PRO A 60 -24.09 -42.47 -15.00
CA PRO A 60 -24.13 -43.93 -14.81
C PRO A 60 -23.21 -44.46 -13.69
N THR A 61 -23.76 -45.41 -12.92
CA THR A 61 -23.13 -46.08 -11.78
C THR A 61 -22.29 -47.29 -12.20
N GLN A 62 -21.08 -47.47 -11.62
CA GLN A 62 -20.33 -48.72 -11.34
C GLN A 62 -18.94 -48.34 -10.77
N SER A 63 -18.30 -48.94 -9.74
CA SER A 63 -18.21 -50.33 -9.24
C SER A 63 -17.36 -51.23 -10.17
N SER A 64 -16.38 -52.07 -9.75
CA SER A 64 -15.98 -52.57 -8.41
C SER A 64 -14.54 -53.17 -8.46
N ASN A 65 -13.97 -53.57 -7.31
CA ASN A 65 -12.97 -54.67 -7.11
C ASN A 65 -11.56 -54.53 -7.76
N THR A 66 -10.44 -54.35 -7.02
CA THR A 66 -9.67 -55.26 -6.10
C THR A 66 -8.82 -56.38 -6.75
N SER A 67 -7.49 -56.20 -6.77
CA SER A 67 -6.40 -57.21 -6.59
C SER A 67 -5.03 -56.49 -6.80
N GLY A 68 -3.88 -56.91 -6.26
CA GLY A 68 -3.56 -58.00 -5.33
C GLY A 68 -2.27 -58.74 -5.72
N ILE A 69 -1.28 -58.87 -4.81
CA ILE A 69 0.00 -59.62 -4.94
C ILE A 69 0.96 -59.03 -6.03
N SER A 70 2.25 -58.67 -5.86
CA SER A 70 3.40 -59.01 -4.99
C SER A 70 4.31 -60.16 -5.46
N GLN A 71 5.50 -59.87 -5.99
CA GLN A 71 6.80 -60.45 -5.54
C GLN A 71 8.02 -59.80 -6.25
N PRO A 72 9.28 -59.98 -5.75
CA PRO A 72 10.48 -59.26 -6.18
C PRO A 72 11.49 -60.10 -6.99
N LEU A 73 12.59 -59.48 -7.44
CA LEU A 73 13.81 -60.16 -7.90
C LEU A 73 15.08 -59.32 -7.61
N SER A 74 16.16 -59.99 -7.18
CA SER A 74 17.51 -59.44 -6.94
C SER A 74 18.28 -59.18 -8.27
N GLU A 75 19.45 -58.54 -8.39
CA GLU A 75 20.44 -57.95 -7.46
C GLU A 75 21.18 -56.76 -8.18
N GLN A 76 22.48 -56.38 -8.13
CA GLN A 76 23.70 -56.91 -7.49
C GLN A 76 24.70 -55.80 -7.03
N HIS A 77 25.73 -56.25 -6.32
CA HIS A 77 26.78 -55.57 -5.56
C HIS A 77 27.92 -54.83 -6.32
N THR A 78 28.19 -53.55 -5.93
CA THR A 78 29.54 -52.95 -5.61
C THR A 78 30.66 -52.89 -6.69
N PRO A 79 31.82 -52.19 -6.52
CA PRO A 79 32.36 -51.43 -5.35
C PRO A 79 32.90 -50.00 -5.64
N SER A 80 33.48 -49.36 -4.63
CA SER A 80 33.99 -47.97 -4.61
C SER A 80 35.47 -47.82 -4.96
N THR A 81 35.85 -46.71 -5.63
CA THR A 81 37.16 -45.98 -5.58
C THR A 81 37.11 -44.80 -6.57
N SER A 82 37.91 -43.72 -6.52
CA SER A 82 38.77 -43.15 -5.47
C SER A 82 38.88 -41.60 -5.68
N THR A 83 39.66 -40.91 -4.84
CA THR A 83 39.89 -39.45 -4.87
C THR A 83 40.64 -38.95 -6.11
N ALA A 84 40.32 -37.74 -6.57
CA ALA A 84 41.22 -36.87 -7.35
C ALA A 84 41.16 -35.43 -6.81
N LYS A 85 42.33 -34.79 -6.62
CA LYS A 85 42.49 -33.38 -6.23
C LYS A 85 43.40 -32.65 -7.23
N THR A 86 42.82 -31.82 -8.09
CA THR A 86 43.48 -30.77 -8.88
C THR A 86 42.39 -29.87 -9.46
N SER A 87 42.57 -28.58 -9.70
CA SER A 87 43.58 -27.62 -9.23
C SER A 87 43.00 -26.21 -9.41
N ALA A 88 43.49 -25.21 -8.68
CA ALA A 88 42.92 -23.86 -8.74
C ALA A 88 43.18 -23.17 -10.09
N ALA A 89 42.13 -22.60 -10.66
CA ALA A 89 42.18 -21.48 -11.61
C ALA A 89 41.32 -20.34 -11.05
N ILE A 90 41.71 -19.09 -11.29
CA ILE A 90 41.19 -17.90 -10.60
C ILE A 90 40.60 -16.94 -11.63
N LEU A 91 39.63 -16.12 -11.20
CA LEU A 91 38.91 -15.09 -11.97
C LEU A 91 37.82 -15.67 -12.90
N THR A 92 36.66 -15.02 -13.09
CA THR A 92 36.20 -13.73 -12.57
C THR A 92 35.13 -13.88 -11.46
N LYS A 93 35.16 -12.98 -10.46
CA LYS A 93 34.18 -12.95 -9.37
C LYS A 93 33.26 -11.73 -9.54
N ASP A 94 32.28 -11.86 -10.44
CA ASP A 94 31.15 -10.92 -10.44
C ASP A 94 30.37 -11.10 -9.13
N SER A 95 30.50 -10.14 -8.22
CA SER A 95 29.88 -10.17 -6.90
C SER A 95 28.39 -9.81 -6.97
N LYS A 96 27.61 -10.57 -7.75
CA LYS A 96 26.17 -10.63 -7.61
C LYS A 96 25.89 -11.25 -6.25
N ALA A 97 25.64 -10.40 -5.25
CA ALA A 97 25.27 -10.83 -3.91
C ALA A 97 24.12 -11.86 -4.03
N PRO A 98 24.13 -12.96 -3.24
CA PRO A 98 23.15 -14.02 -3.39
C PRO A 98 21.75 -13.42 -3.21
N ALA A 99 21.02 -13.32 -4.31
CA ALA A 99 19.68 -12.78 -4.31
C ALA A 99 18.84 -13.69 -3.40
N LYS A 100 18.38 -13.14 -2.28
CA LYS A 100 17.45 -13.84 -1.40
C LYS A 100 16.25 -14.25 -2.28
N PRO A 101 15.77 -15.51 -2.20
CA PRO A 101 14.63 -15.94 -3.01
C PRO A 101 13.47 -14.98 -2.81
N LYS A 102 12.77 -14.61 -3.89
CA LYS A 102 11.75 -13.54 -3.83
C LYS A 102 10.58 -13.98 -2.95
N SER A 103 10.17 -15.24 -3.11
CA SER A 103 9.25 -15.93 -2.22
C SER A 103 9.96 -16.79 -1.16
N SER A 104 9.18 -17.17 -0.13
CA SER A 104 9.53 -18.23 0.83
C SER A 104 8.80 -19.56 0.52
N ILE A 105 8.07 -19.64 -0.60
CA ILE A 105 7.19 -20.76 -0.95
C ILE A 105 7.48 -21.12 -2.41
N PRO A 106 8.16 -22.25 -2.68
CA PRO A 106 8.46 -22.64 -4.06
C PRO A 106 7.18 -22.98 -4.84
N GLY A 107 7.24 -22.82 -6.16
CA GLY A 107 6.18 -23.19 -7.09
C GLY A 107 5.71 -24.65 -6.92
N GLY A 108 4.45 -24.90 -7.24
CA GLY A 108 3.78 -26.19 -7.06
C GLY A 108 3.34 -26.50 -5.61
N LYS A 109 3.66 -25.66 -4.61
CA LYS A 109 3.17 -25.87 -3.23
C LYS A 109 1.68 -25.61 -3.11
N GLU A 110 0.95 -26.57 -2.54
CA GLU A 110 -0.49 -26.45 -2.25
C GLU A 110 -0.76 -25.38 -1.17
N LEU A 111 -1.50 -24.33 -1.54
CA LEU A 111 -1.86 -23.22 -0.65
C LEU A 111 -3.06 -23.59 0.24
N ARG A 112 -2.74 -24.01 1.47
CA ARG A 112 -3.71 -24.41 2.49
C ARG A 112 -4.70 -23.29 2.81
N GLY A 113 -5.97 -23.65 3.00
CA GLY A 113 -7.03 -22.73 3.46
C GLY A 113 -7.75 -21.92 2.37
N LEU A 114 -7.25 -21.84 1.14
CA LEU A 114 -7.90 -21.06 0.07
C LEU A 114 -9.14 -21.75 -0.54
N GLY A 115 -9.18 -23.08 -0.54
CA GLY A 115 -10.26 -23.88 -1.14
C GLY A 115 -11.52 -23.99 -0.26
N TYR A 116 -12.20 -22.88 0.02
CA TYR A 116 -13.41 -22.87 0.88
C TYR A 116 -14.66 -23.46 0.21
N THR A 117 -14.69 -23.58 -1.12
CA THR A 117 -15.78 -24.22 -1.87
C THR A 117 -15.52 -25.71 -2.10
N LYS A 118 -16.51 -26.56 -1.80
CA LYS A 118 -16.50 -28.00 -2.13
C LYS A 118 -16.26 -28.22 -3.64
N ALA A 119 -15.63 -29.35 -3.97
CA ALA A 119 -15.38 -29.83 -5.34
C ALA A 119 -14.55 -28.92 -6.29
N LYS A 120 -13.84 -27.90 -5.80
CA LYS A 120 -12.82 -27.20 -6.59
C LYS A 120 -11.42 -27.85 -6.45
N PRO A 121 -10.57 -27.78 -7.48
CA PRO A 121 -9.17 -28.19 -7.35
C PRO A 121 -8.45 -27.35 -6.30
N LYS A 122 -7.44 -27.97 -5.69
CA LYS A 122 -6.59 -27.34 -4.67
C LYS A 122 -5.73 -26.25 -5.31
N VAL A 123 -5.76 -25.04 -4.77
CA VAL A 123 -4.92 -23.93 -5.28
C VAL A 123 -3.45 -24.24 -5.00
N MET A 124 -2.61 -24.12 -6.01
CA MET A 124 -1.15 -24.26 -5.91
C MET A 124 -0.47 -22.91 -6.13
N ALA A 125 0.69 -22.72 -5.53
CA ALA A 125 1.58 -21.61 -5.85
C ALA A 125 2.15 -21.78 -7.27
N MET A 126 2.19 -20.69 -8.02
CA MET A 126 2.84 -20.59 -9.32
C MET A 126 4.32 -20.20 -9.13
N GLU A 127 5.08 -20.01 -10.20
CA GLU A 127 6.49 -19.59 -10.09
C GLU A 127 6.65 -18.10 -9.77
N ASP A 128 7.74 -17.71 -9.11
CA ASP A 128 8.00 -16.33 -8.64
C ASP A 128 7.94 -15.27 -9.76
N ASP A 129 8.18 -15.67 -11.02
CA ASP A 129 8.19 -14.82 -12.20
C ASP A 129 6.85 -14.80 -12.97
N GLU A 130 5.93 -15.73 -12.67
CA GLU A 130 4.56 -15.71 -13.20
C GLU A 130 3.65 -14.77 -12.37
N TYR A 131 4.06 -14.48 -11.12
CA TYR A 131 3.40 -13.47 -10.29
C TYR A 131 3.79 -12.03 -10.70
N PRO A 132 2.82 -11.09 -10.74
CA PRO A 132 3.06 -9.73 -11.21
C PRO A 132 3.95 -8.94 -10.23
N GLU A 133 4.86 -8.14 -10.78
CA GLU A 133 5.97 -7.49 -10.06
C GLU A 133 5.53 -6.63 -8.85
N TRP A 134 4.30 -6.09 -8.85
CA TRP A 134 3.77 -5.31 -7.74
C TRP A 134 3.61 -6.11 -6.44
N LEU A 135 3.44 -7.44 -6.52
CA LEU A 135 3.32 -8.33 -5.36
C LEU A 135 4.56 -8.22 -4.45
N TRP A 136 5.74 -8.22 -5.06
CA TRP A 136 7.03 -8.18 -4.35
C TRP A 136 7.27 -6.82 -3.67
N LYS A 137 6.74 -5.73 -4.26
CA LYS A 137 6.88 -4.34 -3.77
C LYS A 137 5.95 -3.99 -2.59
N LEU A 138 4.94 -4.83 -2.29
CA LEU A 138 3.98 -4.57 -1.20
C LEU A 138 4.62 -4.49 0.20
N LEU A 139 5.70 -5.23 0.44
CA LEU A 139 6.35 -5.27 1.76
C LEU A 139 7.24 -4.06 2.03
N ASP A 140 7.69 -3.36 0.98
CA ASP A 140 8.62 -2.24 1.11
C ASP A 140 7.92 -1.02 1.72
N GLU A 141 6.65 -0.75 1.38
CA GLU A 141 5.84 0.30 2.03
C GLU A 141 5.77 0.11 3.56
N LYS A 142 5.78 -1.14 4.04
CA LYS A 142 5.73 -1.47 5.47
C LYS A 142 7.09 -1.28 6.15
N ARG A 143 8.18 -1.63 5.47
CA ARG A 143 9.56 -1.52 5.99
C ARG A 143 10.02 -0.09 6.26
N LEU A 144 9.56 0.87 5.48
CA LEU A 144 9.89 2.30 5.64
C LEU A 144 9.53 2.86 7.03
N GLY A 145 8.66 2.19 7.81
CA GLY A 145 8.34 2.57 9.18
C GLY A 145 9.19 1.89 10.28
N THR A 146 9.91 0.82 9.96
CA THR A 146 10.63 -0.03 10.94
C THR A 146 12.14 -0.07 10.73
N ASP A 147 12.61 0.02 9.49
CA ASP A 147 13.96 -0.38 9.11
C ASP A 147 14.97 0.79 9.15
N ALA A 148 14.52 1.99 9.55
CA ALA A 148 15.41 3.06 9.96
C ALA A 148 16.09 2.65 11.29
N GLU A 149 17.40 2.41 11.23
CA GLU A 149 18.23 1.83 12.30
C GLU A 149 18.08 2.59 13.64
N LYS A 150 17.14 2.13 14.47
CA LYS A 150 16.85 2.68 15.79
C LYS A 150 17.94 2.24 16.76
N VAL A 151 19.04 3.00 16.78
CA VAL A 151 20.04 2.97 17.86
C VAL A 151 19.30 3.06 19.18
N ASP A 152 19.31 1.98 19.98
CA ASP A 152 18.57 1.96 21.23
C ASP A 152 19.25 2.85 22.28
N LEU A 153 18.69 4.05 22.43
CA LEU A 153 19.12 5.01 23.42
C LEU A 153 18.88 4.50 24.85
N ALA A 154 17.95 3.56 25.08
CA ALA A 154 17.71 3.00 26.41
C ALA A 154 18.87 2.12 26.87
N ALA A 155 19.37 1.21 26.03
CA ALA A 155 20.56 0.40 26.31
C ALA A 155 21.85 1.22 26.49
N MET A 156 21.98 2.39 25.86
CA MET A 156 23.20 3.21 25.95
C MET A 156 23.39 3.93 27.30
N THR A 157 24.63 4.04 27.76
CA THR A 157 24.99 4.79 28.97
C THR A 157 24.82 6.30 28.78
N LYS A 158 24.58 7.08 29.85
CA LYS A 158 24.39 8.55 29.78
C LYS A 158 25.51 9.29 29.00
N LYS A 159 26.78 8.89 29.17
CA LYS A 159 27.92 9.46 28.40
C LYS A 159 27.92 9.08 26.91
N GLN A 160 27.34 7.94 26.54
CA GLN A 160 27.19 7.52 25.15
C GLN A 160 26.03 8.28 24.47
N ARG A 161 24.88 8.40 25.15
CA ARG A 161 23.72 9.21 24.69
C ARG A 161 24.14 10.63 24.34
N LEU A 162 24.81 11.34 25.26
CA LEU A 162 25.33 12.69 25.04
C LEU A 162 26.31 12.81 23.85
N ARG A 163 27.10 11.76 23.57
CA ARG A 163 27.98 11.72 22.40
C ARG A 163 27.21 11.46 21.11
N TYR A 164 26.18 10.63 21.16
CA TYR A 164 25.28 10.35 20.03
C TYR A 164 24.43 11.58 19.68
N GLU A 165 23.79 12.20 20.68
CA GLU A 165 23.05 13.47 20.58
C GLU A 165 23.92 14.57 19.97
N LYS A 166 25.12 14.81 20.50
CA LYS A 166 26.07 15.79 19.94
C LYS A 166 26.58 15.46 18.53
N LYS A 167 26.53 14.19 18.10
CA LYS A 167 26.82 13.78 16.72
C LYS A 167 25.62 14.02 15.81
N GLN A 168 24.41 13.64 16.24
CA GLN A 168 23.16 13.89 15.54
C GLN A 168 22.90 15.39 15.35
N GLU A 169 23.10 16.21 16.39
CA GLU A 169 23.01 17.67 16.33
C GLU A 169 23.90 18.28 15.24
N ARG A 170 25.11 17.75 15.03
CA ARG A 170 26.00 18.26 13.98
C ARG A 170 25.42 17.93 12.60
N LEU A 171 25.07 16.67 12.37
CA LEU A 171 24.45 16.21 11.13
C LEU A 171 23.11 16.91 10.82
N LEU A 172 22.35 17.31 11.85
CA LEU A 172 21.08 18.03 11.72
C LEU A 172 21.23 19.55 11.57
N LYS A 173 22.37 20.15 11.94
CA LYS A 173 22.65 21.57 11.71
C LYS A 173 23.00 21.85 10.25
N ASP A 174 23.64 20.90 9.60
CA ASP A 174 24.04 20.99 8.19
C ASP A 174 22.90 20.61 7.23
N LEU A 175 21.82 19.97 7.73
CA LEU A 175 20.72 19.44 6.92
C LEU A 175 19.47 20.37 6.97
N PRO A 176 18.92 20.80 5.82
CA PRO A 176 17.73 21.66 5.80
C PRO A 176 16.47 20.92 6.29
N LYS A 177 15.62 21.63 7.04
CA LYS A 177 14.35 21.10 7.56
C LYS A 177 13.42 20.69 6.40
N VAL A 178 13.11 19.40 6.33
CA VAL A 178 12.14 18.85 5.35
C VAL A 178 10.73 19.34 5.70
N ILE A 179 10.12 20.12 4.81
CA ILE A 179 8.73 20.56 4.91
C ILE A 179 7.82 19.49 4.28
N PRO A 180 6.78 18.98 4.98
CA PRO A 180 5.83 18.02 4.43
C PRO A 180 5.18 18.50 3.12
N VAL A 181 4.98 17.60 2.14
CA VAL A 181 4.56 17.98 0.77
C VAL A 181 3.29 18.86 0.75
N HIS A 182 2.28 18.53 1.57
CA HIS A 182 1.04 19.32 1.68
C HIS A 182 1.16 20.70 2.35
N GLU A 183 2.32 21.05 2.91
CA GLU A 183 2.64 22.37 3.47
C GLU A 183 3.49 23.21 2.49
N GLN A 184 3.93 22.64 1.35
CA GLN A 184 4.74 23.33 0.36
C GLN A 184 3.87 24.15 -0.61
N SER A 185 4.27 25.39 -0.88
CA SER A 185 3.65 26.30 -1.84
C SER A 185 4.21 26.17 -3.27
N LYS A 186 4.82 25.03 -3.61
CA LYS A 186 5.41 24.77 -4.94
C LYS A 186 4.36 24.19 -5.90
N ASP A 187 4.49 24.52 -7.18
CA ASP A 187 3.53 24.08 -8.19
C ASP A 187 3.48 22.55 -8.34
N LEU A 188 2.25 22.01 -8.30
CA LEU A 188 1.96 20.58 -8.47
C LEU A 188 2.49 19.98 -9.79
N THR A 189 2.62 20.82 -10.82
CA THR A 189 2.87 20.45 -12.21
C THR A 189 3.50 21.64 -12.93
N GLY A 190 4.73 21.48 -13.40
CA GLY A 190 5.48 22.47 -14.17
C GLY A 190 5.33 22.30 -15.68
N PRO A 191 5.88 23.24 -16.48
CA PRO A 191 5.87 23.14 -17.93
C PRO A 191 6.74 21.96 -18.41
N GLY A 192 6.12 21.00 -19.11
CA GLY A 192 6.79 19.79 -19.60
C GLY A 192 6.59 18.52 -18.76
N ASP A 193 5.81 18.58 -17.67
CA ASP A 193 5.47 17.38 -16.89
C ASP A 193 4.40 16.50 -17.56
N ASP A 194 4.63 15.19 -17.58
CA ASP A 194 3.63 14.20 -18.02
C ASP A 194 2.38 14.20 -17.13
N ALA A 195 1.22 13.94 -17.75
CA ALA A 195 -0.05 13.80 -17.07
C ALA A 195 0.00 12.74 -15.93
N VAL A 196 0.70 11.62 -16.14
CA VAL A 196 0.86 10.55 -15.13
C VAL A 196 1.63 11.05 -13.90
N ILE A 197 2.74 11.76 -14.11
CA ILE A 197 3.56 12.35 -13.03
C ILE A 197 2.74 13.41 -12.27
N SER A 198 1.97 14.22 -12.99
CA SER A 198 1.07 15.22 -12.39
C SER A 198 0.03 14.59 -11.45
N LEU A 199 -0.49 13.40 -11.79
CA LEU A 199 -1.44 12.66 -10.96
C LEU A 199 -0.76 12.04 -9.74
N GLN A 200 0.45 11.50 -9.89
CA GLN A 200 1.22 10.94 -8.77
C GLN A 200 1.51 11.98 -7.68
N ARG A 201 1.99 13.18 -8.03
CA ARG A 201 2.23 14.26 -7.04
C ARG A 201 0.95 14.72 -6.34
N ARG A 202 -0.18 14.79 -7.06
CA ARG A 202 -1.50 15.09 -6.47
C ARG A 202 -1.94 14.00 -5.49
N GLN A 203 -1.62 12.73 -5.76
CA GLN A 203 -1.83 11.64 -4.80
C GLN A 203 -0.90 11.74 -3.59
N GLU A 204 0.35 12.16 -3.74
CA GLU A 204 1.31 12.35 -2.63
C GLU A 204 0.89 13.48 -1.68
N VAL A 205 0.46 14.63 -2.20
CA VAL A 205 -0.17 15.70 -1.41
C VAL A 205 -1.40 15.16 -0.67
N THR A 206 -2.24 14.38 -1.34
CA THR A 206 -3.43 13.77 -0.73
C THR A 206 -3.09 12.75 0.37
N LYS A 207 -2.08 11.90 0.15
CA LYS A 207 -1.57 10.89 1.10
C LYS A 207 -0.96 11.57 2.34
N SER A 208 -0.15 12.61 2.14
CA SER A 208 0.49 13.36 3.24
C SER A 208 -0.53 14.16 4.06
N ALA A 209 -1.45 14.89 3.43
CA ALA A 209 -2.53 15.60 4.12
C ALA A 209 -3.48 14.67 4.89
N ARG A 210 -3.86 13.53 4.29
CA ARG A 210 -4.65 12.49 4.98
C ARG A 210 -3.89 11.94 6.20
N SER A 211 -2.57 11.82 6.12
CA SER A 211 -1.73 11.34 7.23
C SER A 211 -1.59 12.37 8.35
N ALA A 212 -1.45 13.66 8.03
CA ALA A 212 -1.49 14.74 9.02
C ALA A 212 -2.85 14.80 9.74
N ARG A 213 -3.96 14.78 9.00
CA ARG A 213 -5.32 14.71 9.57
C ARG A 213 -5.52 13.48 10.47
N ARG A 214 -4.98 12.31 10.10
CA ARG A 214 -4.97 11.09 10.93
C ARG A 214 -4.03 11.15 12.15
N ARG A 215 -3.10 12.10 12.24
CA ARG A 215 -2.35 12.39 13.48
C ARG A 215 -3.17 13.30 14.37
N SER A 216 -3.61 14.45 13.85
CA SER A 216 -4.45 15.43 14.57
C SER A 216 -5.71 14.81 15.18
N ILE A 217 -6.43 13.93 14.47
CA ILE A 217 -7.63 13.25 15.03
C ILE A 217 -7.27 12.32 16.20
N ARG A 218 -6.11 11.65 16.17
CA ARG A 218 -5.69 10.78 17.30
C ARG A 218 -5.26 11.60 18.50
N GLU A 219 -4.56 12.70 18.27
CA GLU A 219 -4.15 13.68 19.28
C GLU A 219 -5.37 14.34 19.92
N SER A 220 -6.33 14.84 19.14
CA SER A 220 -7.57 15.44 19.67
C SER A 220 -8.44 14.44 20.42
N ASN A 221 -8.47 13.17 20.01
CA ASN A 221 -9.18 12.13 20.73
C ASN A 221 -8.48 11.78 22.04
N PHE A 222 -7.14 11.67 22.04
CA PHE A 222 -6.34 11.40 23.23
C PHE A 222 -6.48 12.51 24.27
N LEU A 223 -6.30 13.77 23.86
CA LEU A 223 -6.45 14.96 24.72
C LEU A 223 -7.90 15.22 25.17
N LYS A 224 -8.89 14.55 24.57
CA LYS A 224 -10.30 14.56 25.01
C LYS A 224 -10.66 13.35 25.90
N SER A 225 -9.74 12.40 26.05
CA SER A 225 -9.87 11.21 26.91
C SER A 225 -8.96 11.24 28.15
N MET A 226 -8.17 12.32 28.30
CA MET A 226 -7.48 12.72 29.53
C MET A 226 -8.33 13.75 30.28
#